data_AF-A0A4W5KRS5-F1
#
_entry.id   AF-A0A4W5KRS5-F1
#
_cell.length_a   1.000
_cell.length_b   1.000
_cell.length_c   1.000
_cell.angle_alpha   90.00
_cell.angle_beta   90.00
_cell.angle_gamma   90.00
#
_symmetry.space_group_name_H-M   'P 1'
#
loop_
_entity.id
_entity.type
_entity.pdbx_description
1 polymer ?
#
loop_
_entity_poly.entity_id
_entity_poly.type
_entity_poly.pdbx_seq_one_letter_code
_entity_poly.pdbx_strand_id
1 'polypeptide(L)'
;MYQSRYVLLNDIDEIIAPYQHQTLPQMMDVLQRQNPKAEVFLIENHIFPKSQFEPSGRFERPRWRDVPGINIMAHIYREEPDYHIYHPSKMIVRPRLESATLPR
;
A
#
# COMPACT_ATOMS: atom_id res chain seq x y z
N MET A 1 13.43 -23.46 4.24
CA MET A 1 12.32 -22.66 4.77
C MET A 1 12.39 -21.29 4.13
N TYR A 2 11.41 -20.92 3.29
CA TYR A 2 11.38 -19.58 2.70
C TYR A 2 11.24 -18.54 3.81
N GLN A 3 12.09 -17.53 3.76
CA GLN A 3 12.27 -16.56 4.83
C GLN A 3 11.96 -15.18 4.28
N SER A 4 10.76 -14.67 4.55
CA SER A 4 10.36 -13.33 4.12
C SER A 4 11.15 -12.27 4.90
N ARG A 5 11.75 -11.31 4.18
CA ARG A 5 12.43 -10.15 4.78
C ARG A 5 11.43 -9.14 5.34
N TYR A 6 10.27 -9.03 4.69
CA TYR A 6 9.15 -8.20 5.11
C TYR A 6 7.84 -8.97 4.91
N VAL A 7 6.85 -8.68 5.73
CA VAL A 7 5.47 -9.18 5.61
C VAL A 7 4.55 -7.97 5.51
N LEU A 8 3.73 -7.94 4.46
CA LEU A 8 2.69 -6.93 4.28
C LEU A 8 1.36 -7.49 4.82
N LEU A 9 0.75 -6.75 5.73
CA LEU A 9 -0.57 -7.04 6.29
C LEU A 9 -1.58 -6.15 5.55
N ASN A 10 -2.30 -6.74 4.60
CA ASN A 10 -3.23 -6.08 3.69
C ASN A 10 -4.54 -6.88 3.62
N ASP A 11 -5.66 -6.18 3.42
CA ASP A 11 -6.95 -6.85 3.23
C ASP A 11 -7.10 -7.38 1.80
N ILE A 12 -8.02 -8.32 1.61
CA ILE A 12 -8.19 -9.04 0.32
C ILE A 12 -8.73 -8.15 -0.80
N ASP A 13 -9.37 -7.04 -0.45
CA ASP A 13 -10.01 -6.09 -1.37
C ASP A 13 -9.20 -4.80 -1.57
N GLU A 14 -7.96 -4.77 -1.07
CA GLU A 14 -7.07 -3.62 -1.15
C GLU A 14 -5.85 -3.89 -2.02
N ILE A 15 -5.37 -2.85 -2.71
CA ILE A 15 -4.14 -2.92 -3.51
C ILE A 15 -3.18 -1.85 -2.97
N ILE A 16 -1.98 -2.30 -2.60
CA ILE A 16 -0.87 -1.40 -2.24
C ILE A 16 0.13 -1.38 -3.39
N ALA A 17 0.35 -0.19 -3.95
CA ALA A 17 1.29 0.03 -5.04
C ALA A 17 2.26 1.17 -4.69
N PRO A 18 3.56 1.02 -4.98
CA PRO A 18 4.52 2.09 -4.80
C PRO A 18 4.25 3.22 -5.81
N TYR A 19 4.11 4.45 -5.34
CA TYR A 19 3.87 5.61 -6.20
C TYR A 19 5.17 6.18 -6.80
N GLN A 20 6.22 6.29 -5.98
CA GLN A 20 7.50 6.91 -6.37
C GLN A 20 8.57 5.90 -6.83
N HIS A 21 8.27 4.61 -6.78
CA HIS A 21 9.23 3.53 -7.03
C HIS A 21 8.60 2.50 -7.96
N GLN A 22 9.42 1.81 -8.75
CA GLN A 22 8.90 0.85 -9.73
C GLN A 22 8.37 -0.42 -9.08
N THR A 23 8.90 -0.79 -7.91
CA THR A 23 8.56 -2.05 -7.23
C THR A 23 8.53 -1.88 -5.71
N LEU A 24 7.76 -2.72 -5.02
CA LEU A 24 7.70 -2.74 -3.55
C LEU A 24 9.08 -2.97 -2.92
N PRO A 25 9.93 -3.92 -3.39
CA PRO A 25 11.28 -4.10 -2.83
C PRO A 25 12.16 -2.84 -2.91
N GLN A 26 12.15 -2.14 -4.05
CA GLN A 26 12.91 -0.89 -4.20
C GLN A 26 12.44 0.19 -3.22
N MET A 27 11.12 0.34 -3.04
CA MET A 27 10.55 1.23 -2.03
C MET A 27 11.02 0.84 -0.62
N MET A 28 10.99 -0.45 -0.28
CA MET A 28 11.42 -0.93 1.03
C MET A 28 12.91 -0.71 1.29
N ASP A 29 13.77 -0.85 0.28
CA ASP A 29 15.20 -0.57 0.43
C ASP A 29 15.50 0.92 0.65
N VAL A 30 14.68 1.82 0.09
CA VAL A 30 14.76 3.27 0.37
C VAL A 30 14.27 3.56 1.79
N LEU A 31 13.07 3.08 2.14
CA LEU A 31 12.45 3.29 3.45
C LEU A 31 13.34 2.79 4.60
N GLN A 32 13.97 1.62 4.43
CA GLN A 32 14.88 1.10 5.45
C GLN A 32 16.17 1.91 5.57
N ARG A 33 16.73 2.40 4.45
CA ARG A 33 17.94 3.25 4.53
C ARG A 33 17.65 4.56 5.24
N GLN A 34 16.47 5.14 5.03
CA GLN A 34 16.03 6.35 5.70
C GLN A 34 15.69 6.10 7.18
N ASN A 35 15.18 4.91 7.50
CA ASN A 35 14.76 4.54 8.85
C ASN A 35 15.41 3.21 9.29
N PRO A 36 16.73 3.17 9.58
CA PRO A 36 17.46 1.91 9.78
C PRO A 36 16.95 1.06 10.94
N LYS A 37 16.36 1.70 11.96
CA LYS A 37 15.81 1.07 13.15
C LYS A 37 14.29 0.81 13.06
N ALA A 38 13.64 1.23 11.99
CA ALA A 38 12.22 0.96 11.83
C ALA A 38 12.00 -0.53 11.57
N GLU A 39 11.12 -1.11 12.38
CA GLU A 39 10.69 -2.52 12.32
C GLU A 39 9.30 -2.67 11.71
N VAL A 40 8.50 -1.59 11.79
CA VAL A 40 7.15 -1.49 11.29
C VAL A 40 7.03 -0.21 10.47
N PHE A 41 6.48 -0.32 9.27
CA PHE A 41 6.06 0.82 8.45
C PHE A 41 4.54 0.84 8.39
N LEU A 42 3.96 1.95 8.85
CA LEU A 42 2.53 2.21 8.75
C LEU A 42 2.22 2.84 7.40
N ILE A 43 1.15 2.37 6.76
CA ILE A 43 0.62 2.90 5.51
C ILE A 43 -0.73 3.54 5.83
N GLU A 44 -0.82 4.83 5.58
CA GLU A 44 -2.06 5.58 5.68
C GLU A 44 -3.07 5.06 4.66
N ASN A 45 -4.32 4.90 5.10
CA ASN A 45 -5.39 4.46 4.24
C ASN A 45 -5.95 5.64 3.44
N HIS A 46 -6.16 5.44 2.14
CA HIS A 46 -6.79 6.41 1.27
C HIS A 46 -7.98 5.77 0.56
N ILE A 47 -9.17 6.33 0.78
CA ILE A 47 -10.42 5.79 0.25
C ILE A 47 -10.75 6.49 -1.07
N PHE A 48 -11.10 5.70 -2.07
CA PHE A 48 -11.61 6.17 -3.35
C PHE A 48 -13.05 5.64 -3.52
N PRO A 49 -14.08 6.52 -3.59
CA PRO A 49 -15.46 6.09 -3.63
C PRO A 49 -15.76 5.29 -4.90
N LYS A 50 -16.42 4.15 -4.74
CA LYS A 50 -16.87 3.28 -5.85
C LYS A 50 -18.02 3.91 -6.68
N SER A 51 -18.63 4.98 -6.20
CA SER A 51 -19.76 5.65 -6.86
C SER A 51 -19.34 6.86 -7.69
N GLN A 52 -18.11 7.37 -7.52
CA GLN A 52 -17.63 8.54 -8.24
C GLN A 52 -16.65 8.13 -9.34
N PHE A 53 -16.94 8.57 -10.57
CA PHE A 53 -16.15 8.28 -11.75
C PHE A 53 -15.56 9.57 -12.31
N GLU A 54 -14.33 9.48 -12.81
CA GLU A 54 -13.73 10.54 -13.61
C GLU A 54 -14.54 10.71 -14.92
N PRO A 55 -15.10 11.90 -15.20
CA PRO A 55 -16.11 12.07 -16.24
C PRO A 55 -15.56 12.10 -17.66
N SER A 56 -14.26 12.28 -17.88
CA SER A 56 -13.68 12.40 -19.24
C SER A 56 -13.57 11.07 -19.99
N GLY A 57 -13.74 9.94 -19.31
CA GLY A 57 -13.57 8.62 -19.91
C GLY A 57 -12.12 8.28 -20.28
N ARG A 58 -11.12 9.07 -19.84
CA ARG A 58 -9.70 8.85 -20.19
C ARG A 58 -9.14 7.49 -19.78
N PHE A 59 -9.81 6.82 -18.84
CA PHE A 59 -9.45 5.49 -18.36
C PHE A 59 -10.19 4.35 -19.07
N GLU A 60 -11.18 4.65 -19.92
CA GLU A 60 -11.93 3.70 -20.73
C GLU A 60 -11.13 3.26 -21.96
N ARG A 61 -10.08 2.45 -21.73
CA ARG A 61 -9.26 1.95 -22.82
C ARG A 61 -9.95 0.77 -23.52
N PRO A 62 -9.89 0.65 -24.86
CA PRO A 62 -10.49 -0.47 -25.60
C PRO A 62 -10.11 -1.84 -25.05
N ARG A 63 -8.85 -2.01 -24.64
CA ARG A 63 -8.32 -3.25 -24.03
C ARG A 63 -9.00 -3.69 -22.72
N TRP A 64 -9.75 -2.80 -22.06
CA TRP A 64 -10.46 -3.09 -20.83
C TRP A 64 -11.92 -3.48 -21.07
N ARG A 65 -12.47 -3.31 -22.29
CA ARG A 65 -13.91 -3.52 -22.57
C ARG A 65 -14.36 -4.96 -22.34
N ASP A 66 -13.49 -5.91 -22.62
CA ASP A 66 -13.78 -7.34 -22.48
C ASP A 66 -13.26 -7.92 -21.15
N VAL A 67 -12.74 -7.06 -20.25
CA VAL A 67 -12.27 -7.47 -18.93
C VAL A 67 -13.41 -7.31 -17.92
N PRO A 68 -13.89 -8.40 -17.30
CA PRO A 68 -14.97 -8.31 -16.32
C PRO A 68 -14.51 -7.56 -15.07
N GLY A 69 -15.42 -6.79 -14.47
CA GLY A 69 -15.20 -6.10 -13.19
C GLY A 69 -15.30 -4.59 -13.29
N ILE A 70 -14.78 -3.90 -12.28
CA ILE A 70 -14.78 -2.44 -12.17
C ILE A 70 -13.39 -1.91 -12.55
N ASN A 71 -13.34 -0.94 -13.45
CA ASN A 71 -12.10 -0.25 -13.79
C ASN A 71 -11.71 0.73 -12.67
N ILE A 72 -10.95 0.25 -11.69
CA ILE A 72 -10.51 1.05 -10.53
C ILE A 72 -9.78 2.34 -10.92
N MET A 73 -9.18 2.40 -12.11
CA MET A 73 -8.49 3.60 -12.60
C MET A 73 -9.44 4.77 -12.87
N ALA A 74 -10.74 4.52 -13.03
CA ALA A 74 -11.75 5.56 -13.17
C ALA A 74 -12.11 6.24 -11.83
N HIS A 75 -11.72 5.65 -10.69
CA HIS A 75 -12.03 6.14 -9.35
C HIS A 75 -10.82 6.90 -8.78
N ILE A 76 -10.59 8.13 -9.26
CA ILE A 76 -9.42 8.94 -8.87
C ILE A 76 -9.68 9.97 -7.78
N TYR A 77 -10.95 10.20 -7.43
CA TYR A 77 -11.31 11.18 -6.42
C TYR A 77 -11.13 10.56 -5.05
N ARG A 78 -10.15 11.06 -4.31
CA ARG A 78 -9.85 10.60 -2.96
C ARG A 78 -10.81 11.27 -1.98
N GLU A 79 -11.35 10.50 -1.04
CA GLU A 79 -12.02 11.06 0.13
C GLU A 79 -10.98 11.70 1.05
N GLU A 80 -11.21 12.94 1.45
CA GLU A 80 -10.37 13.56 2.47
C GLU A 80 -10.67 12.88 3.82
N PRO A 81 -9.66 12.27 4.47
CA PRO A 81 -9.89 11.59 5.73
C PRO A 81 -10.25 12.62 6.81
N ASP A 82 -11.20 12.27 7.67
CA ASP A 82 -11.50 13.07 8.86
C ASP A 82 -10.39 12.86 9.89
N TYR A 83 -9.46 13.81 9.99
CA TYR A 83 -8.33 13.74 10.91
C TYR A 83 -8.73 13.85 12.40
N HIS A 84 -10.00 14.07 12.72
CA HIS A 84 -10.50 14.05 14.10
C HIS A 84 -10.80 12.64 14.61
N ILE A 85 -10.86 11.64 13.72
CA ILE A 85 -11.12 10.24 14.07
C ILE A 85 -9.91 9.36 13.76
N TYR A 86 -9.83 8.22 14.45
CA TYR A 86 -8.81 7.22 14.17
C TYR A 86 -9.11 6.47 12.87
N HIS A 87 -8.13 6.42 11.97
CA HIS A 87 -8.17 5.60 10.75
C HIS A 87 -7.25 4.39 10.89
N PRO A 88 -7.74 3.17 10.59
CA PRO A 88 -6.88 1.99 10.58
C PRO A 88 -5.80 2.14 9.50
N SER A 89 -4.58 1.70 9.82
CA SER A 89 -3.44 1.70 8.90
C SER A 89 -3.06 0.27 8.51
N LYS A 90 -2.49 0.12 7.32
CA LYS A 90 -1.85 -1.14 6.91
C LYS A 90 -0.42 -1.15 7.39
N MET A 91 0.15 -2.34 7.50
CA MET A 91 1.46 -2.52 8.11
C MET A 91 2.37 -3.35 7.22
N ILE A 92 3.59 -2.88 7.02
CA ILE A 92 4.71 -3.70 6.58
C ILE A 92 5.60 -3.95 7.78
N VAL A 93 5.74 -5.22 8.18
CA VAL A 93 6.52 -5.62 9.35
C VAL A 93 7.76 -6.38 8.93
N ARG A 94 8.86 -6.20 9.67
CA ARG A 94 10.02 -7.07 9.60
C ARG A 94 9.88 -8.19 10.64
N PRO A 95 9.59 -9.43 10.23
CA PRO A 95 9.17 -10.49 11.16
C PRO A 95 10.28 -11.03 12.06
N ARG A 96 11.55 -10.68 11.82
CA ARG A 96 12.67 -11.11 12.67
C ARG A 96 13.50 -9.92 13.08
N LEU A 97 13.46 -9.61 14.38
CA LEU A 97 14.58 -8.99 15.07
C LEU A 97 15.76 -9.96 15.02
N GLU A 98 16.93 -9.47 14.67
CA GLU A 98 18.10 -9.96 15.38
C GLU A 98 17.91 -9.48 16.82
N SER A 99 17.57 -10.39 17.73
CA SER A 99 17.61 -10.07 19.16
C SER A 99 19.01 -9.54 19.41
N ALA A 100 19.15 -8.25 19.70
CA ALA A 100 20.39 -7.72 20.21
C ALA A 100 20.77 -8.61 21.39
N THR A 101 21.84 -9.39 21.21
CA THR A 101 22.36 -10.30 22.20
C THR A 101 22.52 -9.51 23.49
N LEU A 102 21.67 -9.78 24.49
CA LEU A 102 21.91 -9.27 25.84
C LEU A 102 23.28 -9.83 26.25
N PRO A 103 24.28 -8.99 26.52
CA PRO A 103 25.53 -9.48 27.05
C PRO A 103 25.23 -10.15 28.40
N ARG A 104 25.72 -11.39 28.55
CA ARG A 104 25.73 -12.11 29.82
C ARG A 104 26.67 -11.45 30.81
#